data_AF-A0A5C7JGX0-F1
#
_entry.id   AF-A0A5C7JGX0-F1
#
_cell.length_a   1.000
_cell.length_b   1.000
_cell.length_c   1.000
_cell.angle_alpha   90.00
_cell.angle_beta   90.00
_cell.angle_gamma   90.00
#
_symmetry.space_group_name_H-M   'P 1'
#
loop_
_entity.id
_entity.type
_entity.pdbx_description
1 polymer ?
#
loop_
_entity_poly.entity_id
_entity_poly.type
_entity_poly.pdbx_seq_one_letter_code
_entity_poly.pdbx_strand_id
1 'polypeptide(L)'
;MECNIDFDGTVVTHDYPRVGHDIGAVEVLKKLVANGHRLILFTMRSDGSNFTKLDGTVDNHGLTDAVNWFKENGIPLYGIQTNPTQKNWTTSPKSYAPLMIDDSALGCPLKMDPSISPRPFVDWVKVEEMLIERGLI
;
A
#
# COMPACT_ATOMS: atom_id res chain seq x y z
N MET A 1 15.51 -0.43 4.40
CA MET A 1 14.98 -1.81 4.61
C MET A 1 13.81 -2.08 3.67
N GLU A 2 13.28 -3.32 3.57
CA GLU A 2 12.00 -3.54 2.87
C GLU A 2 10.78 -3.10 3.70
N CYS A 3 9.77 -2.55 3.04
CA CYS A 3 8.51 -2.13 3.65
C CYS A 3 7.36 -2.70 2.82
N ASN A 4 6.46 -3.47 3.42
CA ASN A 4 5.18 -3.82 2.81
C ASN A 4 4.23 -2.63 2.95
N ILE A 5 3.65 -2.21 1.84
CA ILE A 5 2.72 -1.06 1.78
C ILE A 5 1.42 -1.57 1.18
N ASP A 6 0.34 -1.54 1.96
CA ASP A 6 -1.00 -1.77 1.43
C ASP A 6 -1.46 -0.61 0.54
N PHE A 7 -2.53 -0.82 -0.23
CA PHE A 7 -3.07 0.14 -1.17
C PHE A 7 -4.36 0.84 -0.69
N ASP A 8 -5.45 0.09 -0.54
CA ASP A 8 -6.82 0.62 -0.37
C ASP A 8 -7.14 0.99 1.08
N GLY A 9 -7.25 2.29 1.36
CA GLY A 9 -7.32 2.80 2.74
C GLY A 9 -5.94 3.18 3.28
N THR A 10 -4.87 2.76 2.61
CA THR A 10 -3.49 2.98 3.02
C THR A 10 -2.80 4.08 2.24
N VAL A 11 -2.68 3.99 0.91
CA VAL A 11 -2.08 5.07 0.08
C VAL A 11 -3.11 5.87 -0.69
N VAL A 12 -4.31 5.31 -0.86
CA VAL A 12 -5.49 5.97 -1.42
C VAL A 12 -6.72 5.68 -0.56
N THR A 13 -7.82 6.41 -0.76
CA THR A 13 -9.12 6.04 -0.19
C THR A 13 -9.55 4.64 -0.64
N HIS A 14 -10.33 3.96 0.20
CA HIS A 14 -10.81 2.61 -0.10
C HIS A 14 -12.02 2.66 -1.05
N ASP A 15 -11.75 2.77 -2.36
CA ASP A 15 -12.76 2.91 -3.43
C ASP A 15 -12.75 1.76 -4.46
N TYR A 16 -12.12 0.63 -4.10
CA TYR A 16 -12.09 -0.58 -4.91
C TYR A 16 -13.51 -0.95 -5.43
N PRO A 17 -13.70 -1.23 -6.74
CA PRO A 17 -12.67 -1.56 -7.74
C PRO A 17 -11.88 -0.38 -8.34
N ARG A 18 -12.31 0.86 -8.13
CA ARG A 18 -11.61 2.03 -8.68
C ARG A 18 -10.39 2.36 -7.84
N VAL A 19 -9.41 3.07 -8.41
CA VAL A 19 -8.36 3.70 -7.62
C VAL A 19 -8.97 4.88 -6.86
N GLY A 20 -8.76 4.91 -5.55
CA GLY A 20 -9.22 6.00 -4.69
C GLY A 20 -8.42 7.29 -4.85
N HIS A 21 -8.81 8.31 -4.09
CA HIS A 21 -8.08 9.57 -4.01
C HIS A 21 -6.82 9.42 -3.16
N ASP A 22 -5.75 10.14 -3.50
CA ASP A 22 -4.56 10.23 -2.63
C ASP A 22 -4.97 10.81 -1.27
N ILE A 23 -4.42 10.20 -0.21
CA ILE A 23 -4.68 10.54 1.20
C ILE A 23 -3.43 11.08 1.91
N GLY A 24 -2.42 11.49 1.13
CA GLY A 24 -1.20 12.14 1.62
C GLY A 24 0.01 11.21 1.71
N ALA A 25 -0.04 10.05 1.05
CA ALA A 25 1.01 9.04 1.14
C ALA A 25 2.27 9.41 0.36
N VAL A 26 2.10 10.12 -0.76
CA VAL A 26 3.11 10.30 -1.81
C VAL A 26 4.43 10.84 -1.25
N GLU A 27 4.38 11.91 -0.46
CA GLU A 27 5.57 12.57 0.07
C GLU A 27 6.33 11.69 1.06
N VAL A 28 5.62 10.98 1.93
CA VAL A 28 6.23 10.10 2.95
C VAL A 28 6.84 8.86 2.31
N LEU A 29 6.17 8.26 1.31
CA LEU A 29 6.71 7.14 0.55
C LEU A 29 7.97 7.53 -0.22
N LYS A 30 8.02 8.74 -0.79
CA LYS A 30 9.23 9.28 -1.42
C LYS A 30 10.36 9.48 -0.41
N LYS A 31 10.08 9.96 0.81
CA LYS A 31 11.08 10.08 1.89
C LYS A 31 11.64 8.71 2.30
N LEU A 32 10.80 7.68 2.39
CA LEU A 32 11.26 6.31 2.63
C LEU A 32 12.20 5.83 1.50
N VAL A 33 11.83 6.03 0.24
CA VAL A 33 12.69 5.66 -0.90
C VAL A 33 14.02 6.44 -0.87
N ALA A 34 13.97 7.75 -0.60
CA ALA A 34 15.15 8.61 -0.52
C ALA A 34 16.12 8.18 0.60
N ASN A 35 15.59 7.63 1.70
CA ASN A 35 16.38 7.04 2.80
C ASN A 35 16.83 5.58 2.52
N GLY A 36 16.69 5.09 1.29
CA GLY A 36 17.18 3.75 0.89
C GLY A 36 16.25 2.60 1.28
N HIS A 37 14.99 2.90 1.61
CA HIS A 37 13.97 1.87 1.82
C HIS A 37 13.44 1.35 0.49
N ARG A 38 13.03 0.07 0.50
CA ARG A 38 12.51 -0.65 -0.66
C ARG A 38 11.04 -0.95 -0.43
N LEU A 39 10.16 -0.39 -1.26
CA LEU A 39 8.72 -0.55 -1.08
C LEU A 39 8.22 -1.78 -1.82
N ILE A 40 7.43 -2.61 -1.15
CA ILE A 40 6.75 -3.76 -1.73
C ILE A 40 5.26 -3.46 -1.68
N LEU A 41 4.61 -3.36 -2.84
CA LEU A 41 3.15 -3.26 -2.89
C LEU A 41 2.57 -4.57 -2.37
N PHE A 42 1.79 -4.52 -1.30
CA PHE A 42 1.21 -5.69 -0.64
C PHE A 42 -0.28 -5.47 -0.43
N THR A 43 -1.09 -5.82 -1.43
CA THR A 43 -2.51 -5.45 -1.55
C THR A 43 -3.37 -6.69 -1.80
N MET A 44 -4.68 -6.63 -1.58
CA MET A 44 -5.59 -7.68 -2.05
C MET A 44 -6.04 -7.51 -3.51
N ARG A 45 -5.64 -6.41 -4.18
CA ARG A 45 -5.92 -6.22 -5.62
C ARG A 45 -5.25 -7.31 -6.46
N SER A 46 -5.95 -7.73 -7.52
CA SER A 46 -5.50 -8.75 -8.47
C SER A 46 -5.99 -8.41 -9.87
N ASP A 47 -5.27 -8.86 -10.90
CA ASP A 47 -5.73 -8.76 -12.29
C ASP A 47 -6.50 -10.04 -12.66
N GLY A 48 -7.51 -9.90 -13.52
CA GLY A 48 -8.22 -11.03 -14.12
C GLY A 48 -8.88 -11.95 -13.09
N SER A 49 -9.60 -11.41 -12.11
CA SER A 49 -10.29 -12.26 -11.13
C SER A 49 -11.39 -13.06 -11.83
N ASN A 50 -11.21 -14.38 -11.95
CA ASN A 50 -12.25 -15.32 -12.45
C ASN A 50 -13.44 -15.49 -11.49
N PHE A 51 -13.50 -14.66 -10.43
CA PHE A 51 -14.58 -14.64 -9.47
C PHE A 51 -15.58 -13.57 -9.86
N THR A 52 -16.84 -13.96 -10.03
CA THR A 52 -17.94 -12.99 -10.02
C THR A 52 -17.97 -12.37 -8.62
N LYS A 53 -17.67 -11.07 -8.51
CA LYS A 53 -17.84 -10.37 -7.23
C LYS A 53 -19.29 -10.42 -6.81
N LEU A 54 -19.56 -10.29 -5.51
CA LEU A 54 -20.91 -10.31 -4.95
C LEU A 54 -21.83 -9.23 -5.56
N ASP A 55 -21.25 -8.16 -6.10
CA ASP A 55 -21.94 -7.06 -6.77
C ASP A 55 -22.01 -7.21 -8.31
N GLY A 56 -21.51 -8.32 -8.86
CA GLY A 56 -21.50 -8.59 -10.29
C GLY A 56 -20.44 -7.82 -11.08
N THR A 57 -19.57 -7.04 -10.43
CA THR A 57 -18.47 -6.34 -11.12
C THR A 57 -17.36 -7.30 -11.51
N VAL A 58 -16.78 -7.05 -12.70
CA VAL A 58 -15.63 -7.80 -13.21
C VAL A 58 -14.38 -6.95 -12.99
N ASP A 59 -13.42 -7.46 -12.22
CA ASP A 59 -12.10 -6.86 -12.10
C ASP A 59 -11.14 -7.50 -13.09
N ASN A 60 -10.73 -6.72 -14.10
CA ASN A 60 -9.76 -7.17 -15.08
C ASN A 60 -8.33 -6.67 -14.79
N HIS A 61 -8.16 -5.57 -14.03
CA HIS A 61 -6.89 -4.82 -13.97
C HIS A 61 -6.57 -4.18 -12.60
N GLY A 62 -7.22 -4.60 -11.51
CA GLY A 62 -7.08 -3.94 -10.21
C GLY A 62 -5.64 -3.85 -9.69
N LEU A 63 -4.82 -4.88 -9.89
CA LEU A 63 -3.40 -4.84 -9.48
C LEU A 63 -2.57 -3.95 -10.41
N THR A 64 -2.82 -4.04 -11.72
CA THR A 64 -2.18 -3.17 -12.71
C THR A 64 -2.44 -1.69 -12.41
N ASP A 65 -3.68 -1.33 -12.04
CA ASP A 65 -4.05 0.04 -11.68
C ASP A 65 -3.29 0.54 -10.44
N ALA A 66 -3.15 -0.31 -9.41
CA ALA A 66 -2.36 0.03 -8.23
C ALA A 66 -0.89 0.26 -8.57
N VAL A 67 -0.28 -0.61 -9.40
CA VAL A 67 1.11 -0.46 -9.86
C VAL A 67 1.30 0.83 -10.65
N ASN A 68 0.33 1.18 -11.53
CA ASN A 68 0.38 2.41 -12.30
C ASN A 68 0.30 3.66 -11.42
N TRP A 69 -0.52 3.65 -10.36
CA TRP A 69 -0.58 4.76 -9.40
C TRP A 69 0.79 5.06 -8.77
N PHE A 70 1.55 4.03 -8.36
CA PHE A 70 2.92 4.23 -7.84
C PHE A 70 3.86 4.80 -8.90
N LYS A 71 3.78 4.28 -10.13
CA LYS A 71 4.60 4.73 -11.27
C LYS A 71 4.34 6.20 -11.62
N GLU A 72 3.08 6.59 -11.70
CA GLU A 72 2.64 7.96 -12.03
C GLU A 72 3.07 8.97 -10.96
N ASN A 73 3.06 8.56 -9.69
CA ASN A 73 3.54 9.39 -8.58
C ASN A 73 5.08 9.40 -8.43
N GLY A 74 5.81 8.67 -9.28
CA GLY A 74 7.27 8.61 -9.25
C GLY A 74 7.82 7.84 -8.03
N ILE A 75 7.08 6.83 -7.55
CA ILE A 75 7.43 6.02 -6.39
C ILE A 75 7.86 4.63 -6.88
N PRO A 76 9.17 4.29 -6.87
CA PRO A 76 9.64 3.00 -7.35
C PRO A 76 9.23 1.87 -6.40
N LEU A 77 8.64 0.82 -6.95
CA LEU A 77 8.38 -0.44 -6.26
C LEU A 77 9.57 -1.39 -6.41
N TYR A 78 10.00 -1.98 -5.30
CA TYR A 78 10.97 -3.07 -5.26
C TYR A 78 10.32 -4.42 -5.59
N GLY A 79 9.09 -4.63 -5.12
CA GLY A 79 8.33 -5.87 -5.32
C GLY A 79 6.83 -5.60 -5.40
N ILE A 80 6.12 -6.59 -5.93
CA ILE A 80 4.65 -6.59 -6.03
C ILE A 80 4.19 -7.92 -5.43
N GLN A 81 3.38 -7.88 -4.37
CA GLN A 81 2.87 -9.00 -3.56
C GLN A 81 3.91 -9.88 -2.87
N THR A 82 5.18 -9.76 -3.24
CA THR A 82 6.25 -10.63 -2.79
C THR A 82 7.55 -9.86 -2.72
N ASN A 83 8.38 -10.20 -1.74
CA ASN A 83 9.76 -9.76 -1.73
C ASN A 83 10.54 -10.51 -2.84
N PRO A 84 11.19 -9.82 -3.80
CA PRO A 84 11.88 -10.45 -4.92
C PRO A 84 12.91 -11.53 -4.57
N THR A 85 13.49 -11.47 -3.36
CA THR A 85 14.52 -12.42 -2.90
C THR A 85 13.98 -13.57 -2.06
N GLN A 86 12.72 -13.51 -1.58
CA GLN A 86 12.23 -14.47 -0.58
C GLN A 86 12.21 -15.91 -1.06
N LYS A 87 11.95 -16.12 -2.35
CA LYS A 87 11.98 -17.43 -3.00
C LYS A 87 13.32 -18.16 -2.88
N ASN A 88 14.41 -17.45 -2.60
CA ASN A 88 15.75 -18.04 -2.49
C ASN A 88 15.99 -18.66 -1.11
N TRP A 89 15.14 -18.41 -0.12
CA TRP A 89 15.35 -18.86 1.26
C TRP A 89 14.08 -19.36 1.97
N THR A 90 12.89 -19.18 1.39
CA THR A 90 11.65 -19.74 1.92
C THR A 90 10.63 -20.02 0.81
N THR A 91 9.70 -20.94 1.09
CA THR A 91 8.48 -21.18 0.30
C THR A 91 7.24 -20.52 0.92
N SER A 92 7.43 -19.74 1.99
CA SER A 92 6.33 -19.01 2.64
C SER A 92 5.60 -18.10 1.64
N PRO A 93 4.26 -18.12 1.62
CA PRO A 93 3.47 -17.25 0.76
C PRO A 93 3.40 -15.80 1.30
N LYS A 94 3.73 -15.58 2.58
CA LYS A 94 3.71 -14.25 3.20
C LYS A 94 4.88 -13.40 2.68
N SER A 95 4.58 -12.23 2.11
CA SER A 95 5.60 -11.24 1.74
C SER A 95 6.43 -10.83 2.97
N TYR A 96 7.74 -11.01 2.88
CA TYR A 96 8.67 -10.64 3.95
C TYR A 96 9.13 -9.18 3.86
N ALA A 97 8.83 -8.41 4.90
CA ALA A 97 9.37 -7.07 5.14
C ALA A 97 9.45 -6.81 6.67
N PRO A 98 10.49 -6.11 7.16
CA PRO A 98 10.59 -5.69 8.57
C PRO A 98 9.54 -4.66 9.00
N LEU A 99 9.03 -3.87 8.05
CA LEU A 99 7.99 -2.86 8.29
C LEU A 99 6.78 -3.15 7.40
N MET A 100 5.58 -2.92 7.94
CA MET A 100 4.33 -2.97 7.20
C MET A 100 3.47 -1.76 7.56
N ILE A 101 2.94 -1.08 6.56
CA ILE A 101 1.97 0.02 6.71
C ILE A 101 0.70 -0.42 6.00
N ASP A 102 -0.37 -0.54 6.76
CA ASP A 102 -1.63 -1.15 6.34
C ASP A 102 -2.76 -0.61 7.21
N ASP A 103 -3.84 -0.13 6.60
CA ASP A 103 -4.98 0.48 7.29
C ASP A 103 -5.70 -0.52 8.22
N SER A 104 -5.59 -1.81 7.92
CA SER A 104 -6.16 -2.89 8.73
C SER A 104 -5.25 -3.33 9.88
N ALA A 105 -3.99 -2.86 9.92
CA ALA A 105 -3.05 -3.24 10.97
C ALA A 105 -3.39 -2.56 12.30
N LEU A 106 -3.48 -3.37 13.37
CA LEU A 106 -3.65 -2.87 14.73
C LEU A 106 -2.49 -1.94 15.10
N GLY A 107 -2.81 -0.67 15.40
CA GLY A 107 -1.84 0.35 15.76
C GLY A 107 -1.32 1.19 14.58
N CYS A 108 -1.78 0.94 13.35
CA CYS A 108 -1.63 1.91 12.28
C CYS A 108 -2.46 3.16 12.61
N PRO A 109 -1.89 4.38 12.60
CA PRO A 109 -2.66 5.57 12.88
C PRO A 109 -3.63 5.84 11.73
N LEU A 110 -4.92 5.91 12.05
CA LEU A 110 -5.98 6.23 11.11
C LEU A 110 -6.62 7.57 11.47
N LYS A 111 -7.12 8.27 10.46
CA LYS A 111 -8.03 9.39 10.63
C LYS A 111 -9.33 9.16 9.90
N MET A 112 -10.34 9.92 10.28
CA MET A 112 -11.69 9.84 9.71
C MET A 112 -12.08 11.24 9.23
N ASP A 113 -12.35 11.35 7.93
CA ASP A 113 -12.86 12.57 7.31
C ASP A 113 -13.94 12.18 6.28
N PRO A 114 -15.25 12.35 6.62
CA PRO A 114 -16.35 11.95 5.75
C PRO A 114 -16.39 12.72 4.43
N SER A 115 -15.70 13.86 4.32
CA SER A 115 -15.61 14.61 3.07
C SER A 115 -14.65 13.99 2.06
N ILE A 116 -13.74 13.13 2.54
CA ILE A 116 -12.73 12.43 1.73
C ILE A 116 -13.13 10.97 1.51
N SER A 117 -13.53 10.28 2.59
CA SER A 117 -13.85 8.85 2.56
C SER A 117 -14.90 8.51 3.63
N PRO A 118 -15.88 7.64 3.33
CA PRO A 118 -16.82 7.14 4.33
C PRO A 118 -16.17 6.15 5.32
N ARG A 119 -14.93 5.72 5.06
CA ARG A 119 -14.15 4.80 5.89
C ARG A 119 -12.93 5.51 6.47
N PRO A 120 -12.46 5.14 7.68
CA PRO A 120 -11.15 5.55 8.15
C PRO A 120 -10.05 5.16 7.16
N PHE A 121 -8.99 5.95 7.12
CA PHE A 121 -7.83 5.73 6.27
C PHE A 121 -6.57 6.18 6.98
N VAL A 122 -5.40 5.76 6.50
CA VAL A 122 -4.11 6.03 7.14
C VAL A 122 -3.87 7.53 7.30
N ASP A 123 -3.53 7.93 8.53
CA ASP A 123 -3.10 9.28 8.83
C ASP A 123 -1.60 9.43 8.57
N TRP A 124 -1.25 9.81 7.35
CA TRP A 124 0.14 9.96 6.92
C TRP A 124 0.94 11.01 7.69
N VAL A 125 0.29 11.99 8.33
CA VAL A 125 0.98 12.94 9.22
C VAL A 125 1.51 12.18 10.44
N LYS A 126 0.69 11.31 11.04
CA LYS A 126 1.11 10.48 12.18
C LYS A 126 2.07 9.37 11.79
N VAL A 127 1.90 8.76 10.61
CA VAL A 127 2.89 7.81 10.09
C VAL A 127 4.24 8.49 9.93
N GLU A 128 4.30 9.69 9.36
CA GLU A 128 5.54 10.45 9.21
C GLU A 128 6.20 10.75 10.56
N GLU A 129 5.46 11.24 11.55
CA GLU A 129 5.96 11.45 12.91
C GLU A 129 6.57 10.15 13.49
N MET A 130 5.86 9.02 13.36
CA MET A 130 6.34 7.72 13.85
C MET A 130 7.61 7.24 13.14
N LEU A 131 7.75 7.51 11.84
CA LEU A 131 8.95 7.16 11.08
C LEU A 131 10.14 8.03 11.51
N ILE A 132 9.95 9.33 11.74
CA ILE A 132 10.97 10.25 12.24
C ILE A 132 11.43 9.84 13.65
N GLU A 133 10.49 9.57 14.56
CA GLU A 133 10.80 9.13 15.93
C GLU A 133 11.62 7.84 15.98
N ARG A 134 11.42 6.96 14.98
CA ARG A 134 12.17 5.71 14.81
C ARG A 134 13.46 5.86 14.02
N GLY A 135 13.78 7.07 13.52
CA GLY A 135 14.95 7.33 12.69
C GLY A 135 14.93 6.59 11.35
N LEU A 136 13.74 6.38 10.78
CA LEU A 136 13.55 5.69 9.51
C LEU A 136 13.45 6.64 8.31
N ILE A 137 13.15 7.92 8.56
CA ILE A 137 13.22 9.00 7.57
C ILE A 137 13.76 10.28 8.21
#